data_AF-A0A964KZL3-F1
#
_entry.id   AF-A0A964KZL3-F1
#
_cell.length_a   1.000
_cell.length_b   1.000
_cell.length_c   1.000
_cell.angle_alpha   90.00
_cell.angle_beta   90.00
_cell.angle_gamma   90.00
#
_symmetry.space_group_name_H-M   'P 1'
#
loop_
_entity.id
_entity.type
_entity.pdbx_description
1 polymer ?
#
loop_
_entity_poly.entity_id
_entity_poly.type
_entity_poly.pdbx_seq_one_letter_code
_entity_poly.pdbx_strand_id
1 'polypeptide(L)'
;MAKSAQKSGTAKTQAADPPLGDAVRDSAQQIWQAGLGAFHRAQAEGSKAFEVLVNEGVAMQRKTQSAAQAKLAEASSRASELAAEVSSKASGQWGKLESIFEDRVARAMHKLGMPSAQDLNALAARLDELSRAVQALSARTGRSAPAKKVAARRGAPPRGTGSGRV
;
A
#
# COMPACT_ATOMS: atom_id res chain seq x y z
N MET A 1 -24.10 -103.22 -43.41
CA MET A 1 -25.54 -103.43 -43.70
C MET A 1 -26.11 -102.06 -44.06
N ALA A 2 -26.11 -101.75 -45.36
CA ALA A 2 -27.27 -101.74 -46.27
C ALA A 2 -28.14 -100.47 -46.07
N LYS A 3 -28.00 -99.41 -46.88
CA LYS A 3 -28.45 -99.15 -48.28
C LYS A 3 -29.80 -98.42 -48.31
N SER A 4 -29.80 -97.19 -48.87
CA SER A 4 -30.79 -96.54 -49.80
C SER A 4 -32.29 -96.68 -49.52
N ALA A 5 -33.17 -95.69 -49.69
CA ALA A 5 -33.33 -94.65 -50.72
C ALA A 5 -34.32 -93.60 -50.16
N GLN A 6 -34.43 -92.36 -50.61
CA GLN A 6 -34.95 -92.03 -51.93
C GLN A 6 -34.77 -90.53 -52.21
N LYS A 7 -34.15 -90.28 -53.37
CA LYS A 7 -34.14 -89.04 -54.14
C LYS A 7 -35.55 -88.75 -54.69
N SER A 8 -35.96 -87.49 -54.70
CA SER A 8 -36.76 -86.76 -55.73
C SER A 8 -37.42 -85.54 -55.08
N GLY A 9 -37.38 -84.31 -55.58
CA GLY A 9 -36.93 -83.85 -56.88
C GLY A 9 -36.62 -82.35 -56.88
N THR A 10 -35.86 -81.97 -57.90
CA THR A 10 -35.55 -80.60 -58.30
C THR A 10 -36.80 -79.93 -58.88
N ALA A 11 -37.16 -78.77 -58.34
CA ALA A 11 -37.91 -77.75 -59.08
C ALA A 11 -37.10 -76.44 -59.01
N LYS A 12 -36.56 -76.05 -60.17
CA LYS A 12 -35.91 -74.76 -60.41
C LYS A 12 -36.92 -73.61 -60.27
N THR A 13 -36.44 -72.56 -59.61
CA THR A 13 -36.62 -71.13 -59.95
C THR A 13 -38.03 -70.61 -60.18
N GLN A 14 -38.51 -69.85 -59.20
CA GLN A 14 -39.08 -68.51 -59.42
C GLN A 14 -38.93 -67.72 -58.11
N ALA A 15 -37.67 -67.47 -57.72
CA ALA A 15 -37.37 -66.18 -57.14
C ALA A 15 -37.52 -65.21 -58.31
N ALA A 16 -38.62 -64.46 -58.34
CA ALA A 16 -38.59 -63.21 -59.06
C ALA A 16 -37.52 -62.39 -58.36
N ASP A 17 -36.31 -62.38 -58.94
CA ASP A 17 -35.33 -61.37 -58.58
C ASP A 17 -36.08 -60.04 -58.68
N PRO A 18 -36.29 -59.29 -57.57
CA PRO A 18 -36.62 -57.89 -57.74
C PRO A 18 -35.56 -57.35 -58.68
N PRO A 19 -35.91 -56.58 -59.72
CA PRO A 19 -34.92 -56.09 -60.67
C PRO A 19 -33.80 -55.51 -59.81
N LEU A 20 -32.57 -56.02 -59.96
CA LEU A 20 -31.49 -55.79 -58.98
C LEU A 20 -31.30 -54.30 -58.65
N GLY A 21 -31.70 -53.41 -59.58
CA GLY A 21 -31.81 -51.97 -59.37
C GLY A 21 -32.79 -51.52 -58.26
N ASP A 22 -33.96 -52.14 -58.12
CA ASP A 22 -34.94 -51.79 -57.08
C ASP A 22 -34.47 -52.22 -55.68
N ALA A 23 -33.89 -53.42 -55.54
CA ALA A 23 -33.31 -53.86 -54.26
C ALA A 23 -32.10 -53.03 -53.84
N VAL A 24 -31.25 -52.62 -54.79
CA VAL A 24 -30.12 -51.71 -54.53
C VAL A 24 -30.61 -50.31 -54.18
N ARG A 25 -31.66 -49.82 -54.84
CA ARG A 25 -32.29 -48.52 -54.55
C ARG A 25 -32.92 -48.50 -53.16
N ASP A 26 -33.64 -49.55 -52.77
CA ASP A 26 -34.25 -49.67 -51.45
C ASP A 26 -33.19 -49.79 -50.34
N SER A 27 -32.12 -50.55 -50.58
CA SER A 27 -30.99 -50.64 -49.65
C SER A 27 -30.25 -49.30 -49.51
N ALA A 28 -29.98 -48.62 -50.62
CA ALA A 28 -29.38 -47.29 -50.61
C ALA A 28 -30.28 -46.27 -49.87
N GLN A 29 -31.60 -46.35 -50.07
CA GLN A 29 -32.58 -45.52 -49.36
C GLN A 29 -32.56 -45.81 -47.85
N GLN A 30 -32.49 -47.10 -47.45
CA GLN A 30 -32.41 -47.49 -46.05
C GLN A 30 -31.09 -47.05 -45.39
N ILE A 31 -29.96 -47.21 -46.09
CA ILE A 31 -28.65 -46.75 -45.62
C ILE A 31 -28.65 -45.22 -45.49
N TRP A 32 -29.26 -44.50 -46.44
CA TRP A 32 -29.37 -43.05 -46.37
C TRP A 32 -30.25 -42.60 -45.19
N GLN A 33 -31.40 -43.25 -44.98
CA GLN A 33 -32.29 -42.96 -43.85
C GLN A 33 -31.64 -43.31 -42.50
N ALA A 34 -30.91 -44.42 -42.43
CA ALA A 34 -30.11 -44.78 -41.26
C ALA A 34 -28.97 -43.78 -41.02
N GLY A 35 -28.36 -43.29 -42.10
CA GLY A 35 -27.35 -42.22 -42.06
C GLY A 35 -27.91 -40.91 -41.51
N LEU A 36 -29.08 -40.47 -42.00
CA LEU A 36 -29.76 -39.27 -41.48
C LEU A 36 -30.20 -39.45 -40.02
N GLY A 37 -30.73 -40.63 -39.66
CA GLY A 37 -31.15 -40.93 -38.30
C GLY A 37 -29.97 -40.97 -37.32
N ALA A 38 -28.85 -41.59 -37.72
CA ALA A 38 -27.63 -41.60 -36.93
C ALA A 38 -27.00 -40.20 -36.80
N PHE A 39 -27.06 -39.39 -37.86
CA PHE A 39 -26.60 -38.00 -37.82
C PHE A 39 -27.46 -37.14 -36.87
N HIS A 40 -28.79 -37.26 -36.93
CA HIS A 40 -29.67 -36.58 -35.98
C HIS A 40 -29.43 -37.02 -34.53
N ARG A 41 -29.15 -38.31 -34.32
CA ARG A 41 -28.79 -38.82 -32.99
C ARG A 41 -27.45 -38.26 -32.51
N ALA A 42 -26.44 -38.23 -33.37
CA ALA A 42 -25.15 -37.62 -33.07
C ALA A 42 -25.25 -36.10 -32.85
N GLN A 43 -26.14 -35.41 -33.56
CA GLN A 43 -26.39 -33.98 -33.33
C GLN A 43 -27.02 -33.75 -31.95
N ALA A 44 -28.02 -34.55 -31.57
CA ALA A 44 -28.68 -34.44 -30.26
C ALA A 44 -27.73 -34.80 -29.10
N GLU A 45 -26.98 -35.91 -29.23
CA GLU A 45 -26.01 -36.35 -28.23
C GLU A 45 -24.78 -35.40 -28.19
N GLY A 46 -24.38 -34.86 -29.35
CA GLY A 46 -23.30 -33.89 -29.49
C GLY A 46 -23.63 -32.54 -28.84
N SER A 47 -24.85 -32.03 -29.01
CA SER A 47 -25.31 -30.81 -28.32
C SER A 47 -25.30 -30.99 -26.80
N LYS A 48 -25.74 -32.14 -26.30
CA LYS A 48 -25.71 -32.43 -24.85
C LYS A 48 -24.28 -32.53 -24.31
N ALA A 49 -23.38 -33.20 -25.03
CA ALA A 49 -21.97 -33.27 -24.66
C ALA A 49 -21.31 -31.88 -24.68
N PHE A 50 -21.67 -31.04 -25.65
CA PHE A 50 -21.21 -29.65 -25.71
C PHE A 50 -21.70 -28.82 -24.51
N GLU A 51 -22.98 -28.90 -24.16
CA GLU A 51 -23.51 -28.20 -22.98
C GLU A 51 -22.81 -28.62 -21.68
N VAL A 52 -22.52 -29.92 -21.51
CA VAL A 52 -21.76 -30.42 -20.37
C VAL A 52 -20.34 -29.84 -20.36
N LEU A 53 -19.65 -29.84 -21.50
CA LEU A 53 -18.30 -29.27 -21.60
C LEU A 53 -18.29 -27.75 -21.36
N VAL A 54 -19.31 -27.03 -21.82
CA VAL A 54 -19.44 -25.59 -21.56
C VAL A 54 -19.69 -25.33 -20.07
N ASN A 55 -20.58 -26.09 -19.44
CA ASN A 55 -20.84 -25.95 -18.01
C ASN A 55 -19.58 -26.27 -17.18
N GLU A 56 -18.86 -27.33 -17.55
CA GLU A 56 -17.59 -27.70 -16.91
C GLU A 56 -16.52 -26.63 -17.13
N GLY A 57 -16.43 -26.06 -18.34
CA GLY A 57 -15.53 -24.96 -18.67
C GLY A 57 -15.83 -23.69 -17.86
N VAL A 58 -17.10 -23.32 -17.72
CA VAL A 58 -17.54 -22.18 -16.89
C VAL A 58 -17.26 -22.46 -15.41
N ALA A 59 -17.52 -23.68 -14.93
CA ALA A 59 -17.22 -24.07 -13.55
C ALA A 59 -15.71 -24.03 -13.26
N MET A 60 -14.89 -24.54 -14.19
CA MET A 60 -13.42 -24.51 -14.10
C MET A 60 -12.88 -23.08 -14.13
N GLN A 61 -13.42 -22.21 -14.99
CA GLN A 61 -13.05 -20.80 -15.06
C GLN A 61 -13.38 -20.09 -13.74
N ARG A 62 -14.59 -20.29 -13.20
CA ARG A 62 -15.00 -19.72 -11.91
C ARG A 62 -14.11 -20.19 -10.76
N LYS A 63 -13.81 -21.49 -10.72
CA LYS A 63 -12.94 -22.09 -9.69
C LYS A 63 -11.51 -21.54 -9.78
N THR A 64 -10.97 -21.43 -10.99
CA THR A 64 -9.64 -20.85 -11.23
C THR A 64 -9.60 -19.36 -10.86
N GLN A 65 -10.63 -18.59 -11.24
CA GLN A 65 -10.72 -17.17 -10.89
C GLN A 65 -10.80 -16.98 -9.36
N SER A 66 -11.62 -17.78 -8.67
CA SER A 66 -11.74 -17.72 -7.20
C SER A 66 -10.42 -18.10 -6.52
N ALA A 67 -9.75 -19.16 -6.97
CA ALA A 67 -8.45 -19.55 -6.44
C ALA A 67 -7.38 -18.47 -6.68
N ALA A 68 -7.36 -17.87 -7.88
CA ALA A 68 -6.45 -16.77 -8.20
C ALA A 68 -6.72 -15.53 -7.34
N GLN A 69 -8.00 -15.16 -7.13
CA GLN A 69 -8.38 -14.06 -6.24
C GLN A 69 -7.96 -14.33 -4.80
N ALA A 70 -8.17 -15.55 -4.30
CA ALA A 70 -7.74 -15.94 -2.96
C ALA A 70 -6.21 -15.87 -2.82
N LYS A 71 -5.46 -16.33 -3.82
CA LYS A 71 -4.00 -16.26 -3.84
C LYS A 71 -3.48 -14.82 -3.91
N LEU A 72 -4.13 -13.96 -4.69
CA LEU A 72 -3.79 -12.54 -4.76
C LEU A 72 -4.07 -11.82 -3.44
N ALA A 73 -5.21 -12.10 -2.81
CA ALA A 73 -5.54 -11.56 -1.49
C ALA A 73 -4.53 -12.01 -0.43
N GLU A 74 -4.15 -13.30 -0.41
CA GLU A 74 -3.13 -13.86 0.48
C GLU A 74 -1.76 -13.20 0.25
N ALA A 75 -1.35 -13.06 -1.01
CA ALA A 75 -0.10 -12.40 -1.36
C ALA A 75 -0.10 -10.91 -0.99
N SER A 76 -1.22 -10.21 -1.23
CA SER A 76 -1.39 -8.81 -0.82
C SER A 76 -1.30 -8.65 0.69
N SER A 77 -1.96 -9.52 1.46
CA SER A 77 -1.90 -9.50 2.92
C SER A 77 -0.46 -9.67 3.41
N ARG A 78 0.25 -10.67 2.89
CA ARG A 78 1.67 -10.89 3.23
C ARG A 78 2.55 -9.72 2.81
N ALA A 79 2.31 -9.13 1.63
CA ALA A 79 3.05 -7.96 1.18
C ALA A 79 2.80 -6.75 2.10
N SER A 80 1.56 -6.53 2.53
CA SER A 80 1.22 -5.48 3.49
C SER A 80 1.84 -5.71 4.86
N GLU A 81 1.86 -6.96 5.37
CA GLU A 81 2.53 -7.33 6.61
C GLU A 81 4.04 -7.09 6.54
N LEU A 82 4.69 -7.54 5.47
CA LEU A 82 6.11 -7.30 5.23
C LEU A 82 6.41 -5.80 5.11
N ALA A 83 5.56 -5.05 4.40
CA ALA A 83 5.71 -3.60 4.28
C ALA A 83 5.56 -2.90 5.63
N ALA A 84 4.60 -3.34 6.47
CA ALA A 84 4.43 -2.81 7.82
C ALA A 84 5.63 -3.15 8.73
N GLU A 85 6.17 -4.36 8.63
CA GLU A 85 7.36 -4.78 9.39
C GLU A 85 8.61 -4.00 8.96
N VAL A 86 8.81 -3.84 7.65
CA VAL A 86 9.92 -3.04 7.09
C VAL A 86 9.76 -1.58 7.47
N SER A 87 8.54 -1.01 7.38
CA SER A 87 8.27 0.36 7.79
C SER A 87 8.55 0.57 9.28
N SER A 88 8.10 -0.36 10.13
CA SER A 88 8.35 -0.34 11.58
C SER A 88 9.85 -0.41 11.90
N LYS A 89 10.58 -1.36 11.31
CA LYS A 89 12.05 -1.47 11.49
C LYS A 89 12.81 -0.27 10.91
N ALA A 90 12.35 0.23 9.77
CA ALA A 90 12.95 1.39 9.11
C ALA A 90 12.65 2.69 9.85
N SER A 91 11.50 2.84 10.54
CA SER A 91 11.13 4.05 11.31
C SER A 91 12.23 4.47 12.30
N GLY A 92 12.86 3.50 12.98
CA GLY A 92 14.01 3.77 13.85
C GLY A 92 15.29 4.17 13.10
N GLN A 93 15.47 3.73 11.84
CA GLN A 93 16.58 4.17 10.99
C GLN A 93 16.28 5.49 10.26
N TRP A 94 14.99 5.82 10.04
CA TRP A 94 14.54 7.08 9.48
C TRP A 94 14.94 8.25 10.38
N GLY A 95 14.88 8.11 11.70
CA GLY A 95 15.39 9.15 12.61
C GLY A 95 16.90 9.42 12.47
N LYS A 96 17.72 8.41 12.15
CA LYS A 96 19.15 8.62 11.84
C LYS A 96 19.34 9.29 10.49
N LEU A 97 18.51 8.95 9.51
CA LEU A 97 18.51 9.60 8.20
C LEU A 97 18.03 11.05 8.29
N GLU A 98 17.08 11.34 9.16
CA GLU A 98 16.61 12.68 9.49
C GLU A 98 17.76 13.51 10.07
N SER A 99 18.49 13.00 11.06
CA SER A 99 19.71 13.64 11.57
C SER A 99 20.75 13.88 10.47
N ILE A 100 21.03 12.90 9.60
CA ILE A 100 22.02 13.06 8.52
C ILE A 100 21.53 14.09 7.48
N PHE A 101 20.23 14.10 7.21
CA PHE A 101 19.60 15.06 6.31
C PHE A 101 19.65 16.46 6.89
N GLU A 102 19.25 16.64 8.15
CA GLU A 102 19.38 17.89 8.91
C GLU A 102 20.82 18.39 8.90
N ASP A 103 21.80 17.54 9.19
CA ASP A 103 23.22 17.90 9.11
C ASP A 103 23.64 18.32 7.70
N ARG A 104 23.10 17.67 6.66
CA ARG A 104 23.41 18.02 5.27
C ARG A 104 22.76 19.34 4.87
N VAL A 105 21.51 19.57 5.28
CA VAL A 105 20.75 20.80 5.05
C VAL A 105 21.39 21.95 5.82
N ALA A 106 21.70 21.77 7.11
CA ALA A 106 22.39 22.75 7.93
C ALA A 106 23.75 23.14 7.32
N ARG A 107 24.54 22.15 6.86
CA ARG A 107 25.81 22.44 6.15
C ARG A 107 25.62 23.18 4.84
N ALA A 108 24.57 22.87 4.08
CA ALA A 108 24.25 23.58 2.84
C ALA A 108 23.81 25.02 3.11
N MET A 109 22.95 25.23 4.11
CA MET A 109 22.51 26.56 4.54
C MET A 109 23.66 27.40 5.09
N HIS A 110 24.54 26.79 5.89
CA HIS A 110 25.73 27.47 6.40
C HIS A 110 26.68 27.91 5.27
N LYS A 111 26.85 27.08 4.23
CA LYS A 111 27.60 27.45 3.02
C LYS A 111 26.97 28.60 2.23
N LEU A 112 25.66 28.77 2.34
CA LEU A 112 24.90 29.88 1.74
C LEU A 112 24.89 31.14 2.63
N GLY A 113 25.58 31.12 3.78
CA GLY A 113 25.71 32.27 4.68
C GLY A 113 24.55 32.42 5.67
N MET A 114 23.67 31.42 5.80
CA MET A 114 22.63 31.41 6.83
C MET A 114 23.26 31.07 8.20
N PRO A 115 23.14 31.95 9.21
CA PRO A 115 23.62 31.67 10.57
C PRO A 115 22.83 30.54 11.22
N SER A 116 23.50 29.66 11.97
CA SER A 116 22.83 28.55 12.65
C SER A 116 22.10 29.01 13.91
N ALA A 117 21.17 28.19 14.42
CA ALA A 117 20.48 28.46 15.68
C ALA A 117 21.45 28.57 16.88
N GLN A 118 22.55 27.81 16.86
CA GLN A 118 23.58 27.88 17.90
C GLN A 118 24.33 29.22 17.85
N ASP A 119 24.60 29.74 16.66
CA ASP A 119 25.26 31.03 16.48
C ASP A 119 24.38 32.18 17.00
N LEU A 120 23.08 32.12 16.71
CA LEU A 120 22.11 33.10 17.21
C LEU A 120 21.99 33.06 18.74
N ASN A 121 21.97 31.88 19.34
CA ASN A 121 21.93 31.73 20.80
C ASN A 121 23.22 32.22 21.46
N ALA A 122 24.39 31.92 20.89
CA ALA A 122 25.67 32.42 21.39
C ALA A 122 25.75 33.94 21.29
N LEU A 123 25.20 34.53 20.21
CA LEU A 123 25.13 35.97 20.04
C LEU A 123 24.15 36.60 21.05
N ALA A 124 22.98 36.00 21.28
CA ALA A 124 22.01 36.45 22.27
C ALA A 124 22.61 36.47 23.69
N ALA A 125 23.32 35.42 24.09
CA ALA A 125 24.00 35.37 25.38
C ALA A 125 25.06 36.47 25.54
N ARG A 126 25.83 36.76 24.47
CA ARG A 126 26.78 37.89 24.47
C ARG A 126 26.07 39.24 24.55
N LEU A 127 24.92 39.38 23.89
CA LEU A 127 24.14 40.61 23.92
C LEU A 127 23.57 40.87 25.33
N ASP A 128 23.11 39.84 26.02
CA ASP A 128 22.63 39.93 27.40
C ASP A 128 23.73 40.36 28.36
N GLU A 129 24.92 39.75 28.24
CA GLU A 129 26.09 40.12 29.05
C GLU A 129 26.51 41.57 28.79
N LEU A 130 26.56 41.98 27.52
CA LEU A 130 26.91 43.34 27.15
C LEU A 130 25.85 44.34 27.64
N SER A 131 24.56 43.99 27.54
CA SER A 131 23.45 44.80 28.06
C SER A 131 23.58 45.02 29.57
N ARG A 132 23.92 43.97 30.34
CA ARG A 132 24.21 44.08 31.77
C ARG A 132 25.42 44.98 32.06
N ALA A 133 26.50 44.82 31.31
CA ALA A 133 27.70 45.65 31.47
C ALA A 133 27.42 47.13 31.18
N VAL A 134 26.64 47.44 30.14
CA VAL A 134 26.23 48.81 29.78
C VAL A 134 25.30 49.41 30.83
N GLN A 135 24.33 48.64 31.34
CA GLN A 135 23.47 49.10 32.44
C GLN A 135 24.27 49.39 33.71
N ALA A 136 25.23 48.53 34.07
CA ALA A 136 26.13 48.75 35.19
C ALA A 136 26.99 50.01 35.00
N LEU A 137 27.48 50.26 33.78
CA LEU A 137 28.26 51.44 33.47
C LEU A 137 27.42 52.72 33.49
N SER A 138 26.20 52.69 32.94
CA SER A 138 25.23 53.81 32.99
C SER A 138 24.81 54.14 34.42
N ALA A 139 24.58 53.13 35.26
CA ALA A 139 24.30 53.34 36.69
C ALA A 139 25.48 53.98 37.43
N ARG A 140 26.71 53.79 36.94
CA ARG A 140 27.93 54.35 37.51
C ARG A 140 28.22 55.77 37.02
N THR A 141 27.87 56.10 35.78
CA THR A 141 28.03 57.46 35.21
C THR A 141 26.87 58.40 35.56
N GLY A 142 25.67 57.88 35.81
CA GLY A 142 24.52 58.65 36.31
C GLY A 142 24.62 59.06 37.78
N ARG A 143 25.62 58.57 38.52
CA ARG A 143 25.86 58.92 39.94
C ARG A 143 26.94 60.00 40.06
N SER A 144 26.71 61.16 39.44
CA SER A 144 27.42 62.39 39.82
C SER A 144 26.74 63.00 41.06
N ALA A 145 27.36 62.70 42.21
CA ALA A 145 27.36 63.35 43.53
C ALA A 145 26.08 63.98 44.13
N PRO A 146 25.70 63.59 45.38
CA PRO A 146 25.25 64.55 46.37
C PRO A 146 26.44 65.02 47.22
N ALA A 147 26.52 66.34 47.37
CA ALA A 147 27.56 67.05 48.11
C ALA A 147 27.65 66.64 49.58
N LYS A 148 28.88 66.45 50.04
CA LYS A 148 29.28 66.12 51.41
C LYS A 148 28.97 67.30 52.36
N LYS A 149 27.93 67.19 53.20
CA LYS A 149 27.71 68.12 54.31
C LYS A 149 28.49 67.63 55.54
N VAL A 150 29.64 68.26 55.78
CA VAL A 150 30.50 68.00 56.94
C VAL A 150 29.85 68.58 58.21
N ALA A 151 30.00 67.82 59.29
CA ALA A 151 29.50 68.05 60.64
C ALA A 151 30.06 69.31 61.32
N ALA A 152 29.30 69.87 62.25
CA ALA A 152 29.85 70.56 63.43
C ALA A 152 28.94 70.28 64.65
N ARG A 153 29.48 69.52 65.59
CA ARG A 153 28.93 69.25 66.92
C ARG A 153 29.24 70.43 67.86
N ARG A 154 28.27 70.70 68.75
CA ARG A 154 28.37 71.15 70.16
C ARG A 154 29.07 72.48 70.49
N GLY A 155 28.30 73.35 71.15
CA GLY A 155 28.79 74.34 72.11
C GLY A 155 27.68 75.25 72.63
N ALA A 156 27.24 75.08 73.87
CA ALA A 156 26.43 76.04 74.63
C ALA A 156 26.85 75.96 76.11
N PRO A 157 26.66 76.99 76.96
CA PRO A 157 26.48 78.44 76.72
C PRO A 157 27.48 79.28 77.56
N PRO A 158 27.33 80.61 77.66
CA PRO A 158 27.42 81.19 79.00
C PRO A 158 26.20 82.05 79.38
N ARG A 159 25.88 81.98 80.67
CA ARG A 159 24.90 82.79 81.40
C ARG A 159 25.50 84.17 81.68
N GLY A 160 24.73 85.24 81.51
CA GLY A 160 25.08 86.60 81.90
C GLY A 160 23.83 87.47 82.09
N THR A 161 23.71 88.05 83.28
CA THR A 161 22.61 88.79 83.91
C THR A 161 22.39 90.22 83.39
N GLY A 162 21.16 90.75 83.52
CA GLY A 162 20.84 92.19 83.50
C GLY A 162 19.60 92.52 82.66
N SER A 163 18.39 92.37 83.21
CA SER A 163 17.60 93.43 83.88
C SER A 163 16.98 94.48 82.95
N GLY A 164 15.65 94.38 82.79
CA GLY A 164 14.79 95.41 82.22
C GLY A 164 13.30 95.07 82.43
N ARG A 165 12.73 95.59 83.53
CA ARG A 165 11.32 96.04 83.78
C ARG A 165 10.19 95.28 83.04
N VAL A 166 9.16 94.72 83.69
CA VAL A 166 8.22 95.26 84.70
C VAL A 166 7.61 94.08 85.45
#